data_AF-A0A7X3MME5-F1
#
_entry.id   AF-A0A7X3MME5-F1
#
_cell.length_a   1.000
_cell.length_b   1.000
_cell.length_c   1.000
_cell.angle_alpha   90.00
_cell.angle_beta   90.00
_cell.angle_gamma   90.00
#
_symmetry.space_group_name_H-M   'P 1'
#
loop_
_entity.id
_entity.type
_entity.pdbx_description
1 polymer ?
#
loop_
_entity_poly.entity_id
_entity_poly.type
_entity_poly.pdbx_seq_one_letter_code
_entity_poly.pdbx_strand_id
1 'polypeptide(L)'
;MKKVLGELDEEAVIKDIKEKLDYKELREDIKEFREKFAKLIEAAGIEKLVIYVDELDRCSPNTILDTLEAMRLFLFNGKVAFVIGADERHVSYAIKNKFKDIEGINMDIGKEYQEKIIQYPILNTKYE
;
A
#
# COMPACT_ATOMS: atom_id res chain seq x y z
N MET A 1 43.66 0.73 -27.26
CA MET A 1 42.39 0.50 -26.52
C MET A 1 41.80 1.81 -26.02
N LYS A 2 41.39 2.71 -26.92
CA LYS A 2 40.80 4.02 -26.56
C LYS A 2 39.53 4.30 -27.37
N LYS A 3 38.69 3.26 -27.51
CA LYS A 3 37.49 3.31 -28.36
C LYS A 3 36.37 2.36 -27.87
N VAL A 4 36.13 2.32 -26.56
CA VAL A 4 34.95 1.67 -25.96
C VAL A 4 34.48 2.47 -24.73
N LEU A 5 34.26 3.77 -24.92
CA LEU A 5 33.39 4.57 -24.06
C LEU A 5 32.50 5.31 -25.05
N GLY A 6 31.57 4.57 -25.65
CA GLY A 6 30.45 5.18 -26.37
C GLY A 6 29.68 6.03 -25.38
N GLU A 7 29.22 7.19 -25.85
CA GLU A 7 28.47 8.20 -25.09
C GLU A 7 27.54 7.53 -24.09
N LEU A 8 27.92 7.61 -22.80
CA LEU A 8 26.99 7.39 -21.72
C LEU A 8 25.97 8.52 -21.88
N ASP A 9 24.71 8.16 -22.15
CA ASP A 9 23.60 9.10 -22.12
C ASP A 9 23.53 9.69 -20.70
N GLU A 10 24.15 10.86 -20.53
CA GLU A 10 24.27 11.54 -19.25
C GLU A 10 22.88 11.83 -18.68
N GLU A 11 21.86 12.04 -19.52
CA GLU A 11 20.48 12.25 -19.08
C GLU A 11 19.87 10.98 -18.49
N ALA A 12 20.09 9.82 -19.12
CA ALA A 12 19.64 8.53 -18.59
C ALA A 12 20.31 8.20 -17.25
N VAL A 13 21.61 8.45 -17.11
CA VAL A 13 22.35 8.23 -15.86
C VAL A 13 21.87 9.18 -14.75
N ILE A 14 21.64 10.45 -15.06
CA ILE A 14 21.10 11.42 -14.09
C ILE A 14 19.69 11.05 -13.65
N LYS A 15 18.84 10.57 -14.57
CA LYS A 15 17.48 10.11 -14.27
C LYS A 15 17.50 8.90 -13.32
N ASP A 16 18.32 7.89 -13.61
CA ASP A 16 18.46 6.70 -12.76
C ASP A 16 19.00 7.03 -11.37
N ILE A 17 19.93 7.98 -11.28
CA ILE A 17 20.47 8.44 -9.99
C ILE A 17 19.39 9.18 -9.20
N LYS A 18 18.61 10.07 -9.84
CA LYS A 18 17.50 10.78 -9.20
C LYS A 18 16.43 9.82 -8.70
N GLU A 19 15.99 8.86 -9.53
CA GLU A 19 15.00 7.85 -9.12
C GLU A 19 15.51 6.99 -7.93
N LYS A 20 16.79 6.62 -7.93
CA LYS A 20 17.39 5.86 -6.81
C LYS A 20 17.52 6.69 -5.53
N LEU A 21 17.87 7.98 -5.65
CA LEU A 21 17.94 8.89 -4.50
C LEU A 21 16.55 9.14 -3.92
N ASP A 22 15.57 9.43 -4.76
CA ASP A 22 14.17 9.63 -4.37
C ASP A 22 13.60 8.37 -3.69
N TYR A 23 13.90 7.17 -4.23
CA TYR A 23 13.52 5.92 -3.58
C TYR A 23 14.22 5.71 -2.22
N LYS A 24 15.46 6.18 -2.06
CA LYS A 24 16.19 6.10 -0.79
C LYS A 24 15.58 7.05 0.23
N GLU A 25 15.30 8.29 -0.15
CA GLU A 25 14.64 9.29 0.71
C GLU A 25 13.26 8.78 1.15
N LEU A 26 12.44 8.29 0.21
CA LEU A 26 11.14 7.69 0.51
C LEU A 26 11.24 6.51 1.50
N ARG A 27 12.27 5.66 1.38
CA ARG A 27 12.50 4.56 2.33
C ARG A 27 12.87 5.07 3.72
N GLU A 28 13.68 6.12 3.81
CA GLU A 28 14.08 6.74 5.07
C GLU A 28 12.88 7.42 5.75
N ASP A 29 12.05 8.13 5.00
CA ASP A 29 10.82 8.76 5.49
C ASP A 29 9.83 7.74 6.05
N ILE A 30 9.61 6.62 5.34
CA ILE A 30 8.72 5.54 5.81
C ILE A 30 9.27 4.94 7.11
N LYS A 31 10.60 4.77 7.22
CA LYS A 31 11.23 4.24 8.42
C LYS A 31 11.06 5.21 9.59
N GLU A 32 11.35 6.49 9.38
CA GLU A 32 11.22 7.54 10.39
C GLU A 32 9.77 7.66 10.88
N PHE A 33 8.80 7.62 9.96
CA PHE A 33 7.39 7.61 10.28
C PHE A 33 7.02 6.46 11.22
N ARG A 34 7.44 5.23 10.90
CA ARG A 34 7.15 4.04 11.73
C ARG A 34 7.74 4.17 13.13
N GLU A 35 8.98 4.66 13.23
CA GLU A 35 9.66 4.85 14.52
C GLU A 35 8.96 5.93 15.37
N LYS A 36 8.64 7.09 14.78
CA LYS A 36 7.92 8.17 15.46
C LYS A 36 6.53 7.71 15.91
N PHE A 37 5.81 7.00 15.05
CA PHE A 37 4.48 6.50 15.35
C PHE A 37 4.51 5.45 16.47
N ALA A 38 5.47 4.52 16.46
CA ALA A 38 5.63 3.55 17.54
C ALA A 38 5.92 4.23 18.90
N LYS A 39 6.79 5.24 18.91
CA LYS A 39 7.06 6.05 20.11
C LYS A 39 5.83 6.80 20.61
N LEU A 40 4.99 7.31 19.71
CA LEU A 40 3.73 7.97 20.08
C LEU A 40 2.75 7.00 20.75
N ILE A 41 2.57 5.81 20.20
CA ILE A 41 1.70 4.77 20.80
C ILE A 41 2.20 4.37 22.19
N GLU A 42 3.52 4.22 22.35
CA GLU A 42 4.15 3.92 23.64
C GLU A 42 3.99 5.06 24.66
N ALA A 43 4.28 6.30 24.27
CA ALA A 43 4.12 7.48 25.12
C ALA A 43 2.65 7.72 25.53
N ALA A 44 1.71 7.34 24.67
CA ALA A 44 0.28 7.40 24.97
C ALA A 44 -0.18 6.26 25.91
N GLY A 45 0.67 5.30 26.25
CA GLY A 45 0.30 4.14 27.08
C GLY A 45 -0.68 3.19 26.40
N ILE A 46 -0.77 3.21 25.07
CA ILE A 46 -1.71 2.38 24.31
C ILE A 46 -1.09 1.00 24.08
N GLU A 47 -1.69 -0.03 24.66
CA GLU A 47 -1.27 -1.42 24.42
C GLU A 47 -1.66 -1.90 23.03
N LYS A 48 -2.88 -1.56 22.58
CA LYS A 48 -3.44 -1.90 21.26
C LYS A 48 -4.31 -0.75 20.74
N LEU A 49 -4.06 -0.34 19.50
CA LEU A 49 -4.86 0.62 18.75
C LEU A 49 -5.68 -0.12 17.69
N VAL A 50 -7.01 -0.04 17.79
CA VAL A 50 -7.92 -0.57 16.77
C VAL A 50 -8.52 0.60 16.01
N ILE A 51 -8.33 0.60 14.68
CA ILE A 51 -8.83 1.65 13.79
C ILE A 51 -9.97 1.07 12.96
N TYR A 52 -11.18 1.58 13.17
CA TYR A 52 -12.34 1.20 12.37
C TYR A 52 -12.45 2.10 11.14
N VAL A 53 -12.57 1.49 9.97
CA VAL A 53 -12.75 2.17 8.68
C VAL A 53 -14.03 1.67 8.07
N ASP A 54 -15.08 2.48 8.17
CA ASP A 54 -16.39 2.15 7.60
C ASP A 54 -16.56 2.75 6.21
N GLU A 55 -17.47 2.16 5.43
CA GLU A 55 -17.92 2.64 4.12
C GLU A 55 -16.78 2.90 3.12
N LEU A 56 -15.69 2.12 3.20
CA LEU A 56 -14.55 2.26 2.28
C LEU A 56 -14.99 2.12 0.81
N ASP A 57 -15.99 1.29 0.55
CA ASP A 57 -16.57 1.06 -0.77
C ASP A 57 -17.38 2.23 -1.35
N ARG A 58 -17.64 3.30 -0.58
CA ARG A 58 -18.22 4.56 -1.09
C ARG A 58 -17.19 5.48 -1.71
N CYS A 59 -15.91 5.23 -1.46
CA CYS A 59 -14.83 6.05 -2.00
C CYS A 59 -14.58 5.75 -3.48
N SER A 60 -13.92 6.69 -4.16
CA SER A 60 -13.46 6.44 -5.53
C SER A 60 -12.44 5.28 -5.57
N PRO A 61 -12.31 4.55 -6.69
CA PRO A 61 -11.31 3.49 -6.83
C PRO A 61 -9.88 3.86 -6.40
N ASN A 62 -9.43 5.07 -6.76
CA ASN A 62 -8.11 5.56 -6.40
C ASN A 62 -8.00 5.77 -4.88
N THR A 63 -8.99 6.44 -4.30
CA THR A 63 -9.04 6.72 -2.86
C THR A 63 -9.09 5.44 -2.03
N ILE A 64 -9.83 4.41 -2.46
CA ILE A 64 -9.84 3.11 -1.79
C ILE A 64 -8.43 2.55 -1.70
N LEU A 65 -7.72 2.53 -2.82
CA LEU A 65 -6.38 1.97 -2.90
C LEU A 65 -5.36 2.76 -2.10
N ASP A 66 -5.38 4.09 -2.22
CA ASP A 66 -4.47 4.96 -1.46
C ASP A 66 -4.71 4.81 0.05
N THR A 67 -5.97 4.61 0.46
CA THR A 67 -6.31 4.33 1.86
C THR A 67 -5.76 2.97 2.30
N LEU A 68 -5.96 1.90 1.51
CA LEU A 68 -5.43 0.58 1.83
C LEU A 68 -3.88 0.56 1.88
N GLU A 69 -3.22 1.29 0.99
CA GLU A 69 -1.76 1.49 0.99
C GLU A 69 -1.31 2.25 2.24
N ALA A 70 -2.03 3.30 2.63
CA ALA A 70 -1.77 4.04 3.85
C ALA A 70 -1.95 3.16 5.09
N MET A 71 -3.02 2.36 5.19
CA MET A 71 -3.23 1.43 6.32
C MET A 71 -2.04 0.49 6.51
N ARG A 72 -1.47 -0.01 5.40
CA ARG A 72 -0.29 -0.87 5.43
C ARG A 72 0.88 -0.22 6.16
N LEU A 73 1.06 1.10 6.06
CA LEU A 73 2.11 1.87 6.75
C LEU A 73 2.02 1.82 8.29
N PHE A 74 0.87 1.51 8.85
CA PHE A 74 0.65 1.50 10.30
C PHE A 74 0.76 0.08 10.92
N LEU A 75 0.66 -0.97 10.11
CA LEU A 75 0.59 -2.37 10.58
C LEU A 75 1.94 -2.98 11.04
N PHE A 76 3.02 -2.19 11.11
CA PHE A 76 4.37 -2.72 11.30
C PHE A 76 4.75 -3.05 12.76
N ASN A 77 4.12 -2.43 13.75
CA ASN A 77 4.56 -2.51 15.16
C ASN A 77 3.78 -3.56 15.99
N GLY A 78 2.85 -4.31 15.38
CA GLY A 78 2.03 -5.32 16.05
C GLY A 78 1.04 -4.78 17.09
N LYS A 79 1.03 -3.46 17.34
CA LYS A 79 0.12 -2.79 18.27
C LYS A 79 -1.09 -2.16 17.58
N VAL A 80 -1.13 -2.15 16.24
CA VAL A 80 -2.24 -1.60 15.47
C VAL A 80 -2.99 -2.69 14.74
N ALA A 81 -4.31 -2.63 14.78
CA ALA A 81 -5.20 -3.43 13.94
C ALA A 81 -6.20 -2.52 13.22
N PHE A 82 -6.52 -2.84 11.97
CA PHE A 82 -7.59 -2.19 11.22
C PHE A 82 -8.78 -3.14 11.11
N VAL A 83 -9.98 -2.58 11.24
CA VAL A 83 -11.24 -3.26 10.96
C VAL A 83 -11.93 -2.48 9.86
N ILE A 84 -12.18 -3.13 8.73
CA ILE A 84 -12.70 -2.47 7.53
C ILE A 84 -14.13 -2.98 7.26
N GLY A 85 -15.09 -2.06 7.25
CA GLY A 85 -16.43 -2.28 6.72
C GLY A 85 -16.46 -1.88 5.26
N ALA A 86 -16.54 -2.87 4.35
CA ALA A 86 -16.63 -2.63 2.92
C ALA A 86 -17.26 -3.82 2.19
N ASP A 87 -17.97 -3.56 1.09
CA ASP A 87 -18.30 -4.61 0.11
C ASP A 87 -17.02 -5.05 -0.63
N GLU A 88 -16.67 -6.32 -0.46
CA GLU A 88 -15.51 -6.96 -1.10
C GLU A 88 -15.49 -6.75 -2.62
N ARG A 89 -16.67 -6.73 -3.27
CA ARG A 89 -16.79 -6.58 -4.73
C ARG A 89 -16.36 -5.19 -5.19
N HIS A 90 -16.70 -4.15 -4.44
CA HIS A 90 -16.31 -2.77 -4.76
C HIS A 90 -14.80 -2.57 -4.58
N VAL A 91 -14.23 -3.13 -3.50
CA VAL A 91 -12.78 -3.10 -3.29
C VAL A 91 -12.05 -3.86 -4.40
N SER A 92 -12.55 -5.04 -4.78
CA SER A 92 -11.99 -5.85 -5.88
C SER A 92 -12.06 -5.10 -7.22
N TYR A 93 -13.18 -4.42 -7.48
CA TYR A 93 -13.36 -3.58 -8.66
C TYR A 93 -12.38 -2.41 -8.69
N ALA A 94 -12.17 -1.73 -7.55
CA ALA A 94 -11.23 -0.64 -7.43
C ALA A 94 -9.80 -1.09 -7.79
N ILE A 95 -9.37 -2.22 -7.22
CA ILE A 95 -8.05 -2.82 -7.50
C ILE A 95 -7.91 -3.15 -8.99
N LYS A 96 -8.88 -3.87 -9.57
CA LYS A 96 -8.87 -4.21 -11.01
C LYS A 96 -8.77 -2.97 -11.89
N ASN A 97 -9.47 -1.90 -11.54
CA ASN A 97 -9.43 -0.65 -12.28
C ASN A 97 -8.08 0.07 -12.23
N LYS A 98 -7.27 -0.07 -11.17
CA LYS A 98 -5.92 0.53 -11.12
C LYS A 98 -4.90 -0.26 -11.95
N PHE A 99 -5.13 -1.56 -12.13
CA PHE A 99 -4.21 -2.48 -12.82
C PHE A 99 -4.66 -2.92 -14.21
N LYS A 100 -5.74 -2.33 -14.74
CA LYS A 100 -6.36 -2.65 -16.04
C LYS A 100 -5.41 -2.52 -17.25
N ASP A 101 -4.38 -1.68 -17.15
CA ASP A 101 -3.41 -1.44 -18.22
C ASP A 101 -2.25 -2.45 -18.23
N ILE A 102 -2.23 -3.41 -17.29
CA ILE A 102 -1.22 -4.47 -17.25
C ILE A 102 -1.71 -5.64 -18.10
N GLU A 103 -1.25 -5.70 -19.35
CA GLU A 103 -1.56 -6.79 -20.28
C GLU A 103 -1.12 -8.16 -19.74
N GLY A 104 -2.02 -9.16 -19.82
CA GLY A 104 -1.72 -10.56 -19.47
C GLY A 104 -2.12 -11.01 -18.07
N ILE A 105 -2.65 -10.14 -17.21
CA ILE A 105 -2.92 -10.45 -15.78
C ILE A 105 -4.40 -10.21 -15.40
N ASN A 106 -5.34 -10.59 -16.27
CA ASN A 106 -6.73 -10.12 -16.13
C ASN A 106 -7.63 -10.87 -15.12
N MET A 107 -7.24 -12.02 -14.56
CA MET A 107 -8.20 -12.83 -13.78
C MET A 107 -8.06 -12.82 -12.24
N ASP A 108 -6.88 -12.59 -11.65
CA ASP A 108 -6.71 -12.82 -10.19
C ASP A 108 -6.07 -11.68 -9.35
N ILE A 109 -5.62 -10.56 -9.95
CA ILE A 109 -4.92 -9.49 -9.19
C ILE A 109 -5.77 -8.92 -8.04
N GLY A 110 -7.06 -8.72 -8.29
CA GLY A 110 -7.98 -8.16 -7.28
C GLY A 110 -8.01 -9.01 -6.02
N LYS A 111 -8.08 -10.33 -6.20
CA LYS A 111 -8.16 -11.31 -5.12
C LYS A 111 -6.82 -11.45 -4.41
N GLU A 112 -5.72 -11.59 -5.16
CA GLU A 112 -4.37 -11.67 -4.58
C GLU A 112 -3.98 -10.42 -3.79
N TYR A 113 -4.40 -9.24 -4.26
CA TYR A 113 -4.15 -7.98 -3.55
C TYR A 113 -5.00 -7.87 -2.30
N GLN A 114 -6.27 -8.27 -2.37
CA GLN A 114 -7.14 -8.34 -1.18
C GLN A 114 -6.58 -9.31 -0.14
N GLU A 115 -6.13 -10.50 -0.51
CA GLU A 115 -5.54 -11.47 0.42
C GLU A 115 -4.26 -10.95 1.10
N LYS A 116 -3.51 -10.06 0.44
CA LYS A 116 -2.32 -9.42 1.03
C LYS A 116 -2.65 -8.34 2.07
N ILE A 117 -3.85 -7.77 2.01
CA ILE A 117 -4.26 -6.64 2.85
C ILE A 117 -5.25 -7.08 3.93
N ILE A 118 -6.25 -7.86 3.55
CA ILE A 118 -7.27 -8.43 4.42
C ILE A 118 -6.81 -9.81 4.87
N GLN A 119 -6.30 -9.89 6.09
CA GLN A 119 -5.79 -11.14 6.66
C GLN A 119 -6.90 -12.05 7.19
N TYR A 120 -8.00 -11.47 7.67
CA TYR A 120 -9.12 -12.18 8.28
C TYR A 120 -10.45 -11.64 7.74
N PRO A 121 -10.94 -12.16 6.59
CA PRO A 121 -12.25 -11.76 6.07
C PRO A 121 -13.37 -12.30 6.95
N ILE A 122 -14.30 -11.42 7.33
CA ILE A 122 -15.54 -11.79 8.01
C ILE A 122 -16.69 -11.55 7.03
N LEU A 123 -17.26 -12.62 6.50
CA LEU A 123 -18.40 -12.56 5.59
C LEU A 123 -19.69 -12.71 6.39
N ASN A 124 -20.64 -11.80 6.17
CA ASN A 124 -21.94 -11.90 6.81
C ASN A 124 -22.78 -12.99 6.10
N THR A 125 -22.77 -14.21 6.61
CA THR A 125 -23.53 -15.35 6.09
C THR A 125 -24.98 -15.38 6.59
N LYS A 126 -25.67 -14.23 6.56
CA LYS A 126 -27.10 -14.15 6.87
C LYS A 126 -27.92 -13.93 5.60
N TYR A 127 -28.03 -15.00 4.83
CA TYR A 127 -29.11 -15.22 3.86
C TYR A 127 -29.52 -16.69 3.95
N GLU A 128 -30.29 -17.00 4.99
CA GLU A 128 -31.31 -18.06 4.99
C GLU A 128 -32.68 -17.39 5.15
#